data_AF-A0A838WVE2-F1
#
_entry.id   AF-A0A838WVE2-F1
#
_cell.length_a   1.000
_cell.length_b   1.000
_cell.length_c   1.000
_cell.angle_alpha   90.00
_cell.angle_beta   90.00
_cell.angle_gamma   90.00
#
_symmetry.space_group_name_H-M   'P 1'
#
loop_
_entity.id
_entity.type
_entity.pdbx_description
1 polymer ?
#
loop_
_entity_poly.entity_id
_entity_poly.type
_entity_poly.pdbx_seq_one_letter_code
_entity_poly.pdbx_strand_id
1 'polypeptide(L)'
;MRMTSNQNPRVSGDRTIQFLTDGYLLPSNLRKTAGLEPESMCPVTTKLLGQDATIVRGSAGIDLFYDEDVMQREGAMPPVIGDALVGKGAVHNLDGEEHKVRKAQMAAMAYEDERVAEFAPLVAEEVERAVAGWEGAQGNVFEDLSLAFGRAAFRWAGIDLPAENTDELVGRMITLLDNFGTATGTPRAFWQRRQLDNWAEALITDVREGRITARPDCVLEHMAQLTDASGERVDARTAGIELQNLTRPTVAVGFFASFAAVALAENPQWRTRI
;
A
#
# COMPACT_ATOMS: atom_id res chain seq x y z
N MET A 1 40.16 6.63 30.33
CA MET A 1 39.27 5.47 30.10
C MET A 1 38.46 5.81 28.85
N ARG A 2 38.79 5.20 27.70
CA ARG A 2 38.18 5.50 26.40
C ARG A 2 36.72 5.06 26.44
N MET A 3 35.80 5.94 26.04
CA MET A 3 34.39 5.59 25.81
C MET A 3 34.35 4.44 24.80
N THR A 4 33.92 3.26 25.23
CA THR A 4 33.55 2.18 24.31
C THR A 4 32.35 2.67 23.53
N SER A 5 32.48 2.82 22.21
CA SER A 5 31.33 3.11 21.36
C SER A 5 30.29 2.01 21.58
N ASN A 6 29.09 2.37 22.02
CA ASN A 6 27.93 1.48 22.06
C ASN A 6 27.61 1.06 20.61
N GLN A 7 28.29 0.04 20.09
CA GLN A 7 27.92 -0.56 18.83
C GLN A 7 26.71 -1.46 19.08
N ASN A 8 25.64 -1.22 18.32
CA ASN A 8 24.48 -2.11 18.30
C ASN A 8 24.95 -3.56 18.03
N PRO A 9 24.37 -4.57 18.71
CA PRO A 9 24.68 -5.97 18.43
C PRO A 9 24.59 -6.26 16.93
N ARG A 10 25.62 -6.89 16.37
CA ARG A 10 25.71 -7.20 14.94
C ARG A 10 25.56 -8.69 14.70
N VAL A 11 24.59 -9.05 13.87
CA VAL A 11 24.45 -10.41 13.33
C VAL A 11 25.28 -10.49 12.04
N SER A 12 26.26 -11.39 12.04
CA SER A 12 27.16 -11.60 10.88
C SER A 12 26.43 -12.21 9.69
N GLY A 13 26.90 -11.91 8.47
CA GLY A 13 26.37 -12.47 7.22
C GLY A 13 25.19 -11.68 6.64
N ASP A 14 24.90 -11.96 5.37
CA ASP A 14 23.72 -11.43 4.69
C ASP A 14 22.49 -12.28 5.01
N ARG A 15 21.43 -11.62 5.47
CA ARG A 15 20.20 -12.24 5.96
C ARG A 15 19.05 -12.15 4.96
N THR A 16 19.33 -11.83 3.70
CA THR A 16 18.33 -11.78 2.61
C THR A 16 17.58 -13.10 2.45
N ILE A 17 18.28 -14.24 2.44
CA ILE A 17 17.62 -15.55 2.32
C ILE A 17 16.76 -15.82 3.55
N GLN A 18 17.28 -15.49 4.75
CA GLN A 18 16.54 -15.64 6.00
C GLN A 18 15.31 -14.72 6.05
N PHE A 19 15.37 -13.53 5.44
CA PHE A 19 14.21 -12.65 5.30
C PHE A 19 13.08 -13.31 4.52
N LEU A 20 13.41 -14.02 3.42
CA LEU A 20 12.44 -14.72 2.61
C LEU A 20 11.82 -15.94 3.33
N THR A 21 12.57 -16.61 4.21
CA THR A 21 12.07 -17.79 4.94
C THR A 21 11.35 -17.43 6.24
N ASP A 22 11.86 -16.46 6.99
CA ASP A 22 11.34 -16.10 8.31
C ASP A 22 10.21 -15.07 8.23
N GLY A 23 10.15 -14.28 7.14
CA GLY A 23 9.15 -13.24 6.93
C GLY A 23 9.02 -12.31 8.13
N TYR A 24 7.80 -12.19 8.67
CA TYR A 24 7.49 -11.37 9.85
C TYR A 24 8.29 -11.74 11.11
N LEU A 25 8.86 -12.94 11.20
CA LEU A 25 9.64 -13.39 12.36
C LEU A 25 11.13 -13.00 12.30
N LEU A 26 11.62 -12.53 11.15
CA LEU A 26 13.04 -12.17 10.97
C LEU A 26 13.54 -11.23 12.09
N PRO A 27 12.87 -10.12 12.44
CA PRO A 27 13.39 -9.20 13.46
C PRO A 27 13.56 -9.86 14.83
N SER A 28 12.68 -10.80 15.20
CA SER A 28 12.75 -11.55 16.46
C SER A 28 13.86 -12.60 16.42
N ASN A 29 14.06 -13.25 15.27
CA ASN A 29 15.11 -14.26 15.09
C ASN A 29 16.52 -13.63 15.03
N LEU A 30 16.66 -12.43 14.46
CA LEU A 30 17.91 -11.68 14.49
C LEU A 30 18.29 -11.30 15.93
N ARG A 31 17.31 -10.89 16.75
CA ARG A 31 17.53 -10.61 18.19
C ARG A 31 18.01 -11.83 18.95
N LYS A 32 17.34 -12.98 18.78
CA LYS A 32 17.80 -14.25 19.35
C LYS A 32 19.23 -14.58 18.95
N THR A 33 19.55 -14.42 17.66
CA THR A 33 20.90 -14.67 17.13
C THR A 33 21.94 -13.73 17.72
N ALA A 34 21.56 -12.49 18.02
CA ALA A 34 22.40 -11.49 18.68
C ALA A 34 22.49 -11.67 20.22
N GLY A 35 21.89 -12.71 20.79
CA GLY A 35 21.87 -12.96 22.24
C GLY A 35 20.90 -12.06 23.00
N LEU A 36 19.90 -11.49 22.33
CA LEU A 36 18.86 -10.66 22.92
C LEU A 36 17.54 -11.43 23.03
N GLU A 37 16.69 -11.00 23.96
CA GLU A 37 15.30 -11.46 23.99
C GLU A 37 14.58 -11.16 22.66
N PRO A 38 13.69 -12.04 22.18
CA PRO A 38 13.02 -11.87 20.88
C PRO A 38 12.22 -10.57 20.77
N GLU A 39 11.72 -10.09 21.91
CA GLU A 39 10.91 -8.87 22.04
C GLU A 39 11.73 -7.63 22.40
N SER A 40 13.05 -7.77 22.54
CA SER A 40 13.94 -6.65 22.90
C SER A 40 13.75 -5.46 21.97
N MET A 41 13.71 -4.25 22.52
CA MET A 41 13.66 -3.02 21.71
C MET A 41 15.05 -2.56 21.26
N CYS A 42 16.13 -3.25 21.67
CA CYS A 42 17.49 -2.94 21.26
C CYS A 42 17.63 -3.06 19.72
N PRO A 43 18.20 -2.05 19.04
CA PRO A 43 18.51 -2.14 17.62
C PRO A 43 19.53 -3.24 17.33
N VAL A 44 19.34 -3.97 16.22
CA VAL A 44 20.26 -5.01 15.77
C VAL A 44 20.73 -4.69 14.37
N THR A 45 22.03 -4.82 14.11
CA THR A 45 22.61 -4.58 12.78
C THR A 45 22.89 -5.90 12.06
N THR A 46 22.75 -5.92 10.74
CA THR A 46 23.00 -7.07 9.88
C THR A 46 23.32 -6.61 8.45
N LYS A 47 23.54 -7.52 7.51
CA LYS A 47 23.38 -7.23 6.09
C LYS A 47 22.02 -7.72 5.56
N LEU A 48 21.37 -6.90 4.72
CA LEU A 48 20.19 -7.25 3.93
C LEU A 48 20.37 -6.68 2.53
N LEU A 49 20.04 -7.48 1.51
CA LEU A 49 20.20 -7.15 0.10
C LEU A 49 21.63 -6.66 -0.25
N GLY A 50 22.65 -7.25 0.37
CA GLY A 50 24.06 -6.88 0.20
C GLY A 50 24.50 -5.64 0.99
N GLN A 51 23.58 -4.90 1.58
CA GLN A 51 23.82 -3.63 2.26
C GLN A 51 23.77 -3.76 3.77
N ASP A 52 24.48 -2.88 4.48
CA ASP A 52 24.36 -2.81 5.94
C ASP A 52 22.96 -2.27 6.31
N ALA A 53 22.29 -2.97 7.23
CA ALA A 53 20.94 -2.67 7.65
C ALA A 53 20.86 -2.64 9.19
N THR A 54 20.09 -1.70 9.72
CA THR A 54 19.76 -1.60 11.15
C THR A 54 18.28 -1.86 11.35
N ILE A 55 17.96 -2.87 12.17
CA ILE A 55 16.58 -3.23 12.52
C ILE A 55 16.22 -2.56 13.84
N VAL A 56 15.35 -1.56 13.76
CA VAL A 56 14.83 -0.82 14.92
C VAL A 56 13.47 -1.35 15.37
N ARG A 57 13.09 -1.11 16.63
CA ARG A 57 11.78 -1.50 17.21
C ARG A 57 11.47 -0.62 18.41
N GLY A 58 10.18 -0.51 18.76
CA GLY A 58 9.71 0.26 19.91
C GLY A 58 9.58 1.75 19.58
N SER A 59 9.01 2.53 20.50
CA SER A 59 8.73 3.96 20.28
C SER A 59 9.97 4.74 19.85
N ALA A 60 11.10 4.59 20.54
CA ALA A 60 12.34 5.27 20.15
C ALA A 60 12.84 4.89 18.75
N GLY A 61 12.62 3.65 18.32
CA GLY A 61 12.93 3.22 16.95
C GLY A 61 11.99 3.83 15.91
N ILE A 62 10.73 4.02 16.27
CA ILE A 62 9.72 4.71 15.45
C ILE A 62 10.08 6.20 15.34
N ASP A 63 10.39 6.86 16.47
CA ASP A 63 10.80 8.28 16.50
C ASP A 63 12.00 8.51 15.58
N LEU A 64 13.03 7.66 15.68
CA LEU A 64 14.18 7.70 14.77
C LEU A 64 13.80 7.45 13.30
N PHE A 65 12.89 6.51 13.02
CA PHE A 65 12.51 6.16 11.65
C PHE A 65 11.69 7.26 10.96
N TYR A 66 10.95 8.07 11.73
CA TYR A 66 10.12 9.18 11.23
C TYR A 66 10.77 10.56 11.40
N ASP A 67 11.99 10.64 11.92
CA ASP A 67 12.77 11.87 11.96
C ASP A 67 13.31 12.22 10.55
N GLU A 68 12.64 13.19 9.91
CA GLU A 68 12.96 13.66 8.55
C GLU A 68 14.32 14.38 8.46
N ASP A 69 14.94 14.78 9.57
CA ASP A 69 16.26 15.43 9.56
C ASP A 69 17.41 14.40 9.41
N VAL A 70 17.13 13.11 9.70
CA VAL A 70 18.14 12.04 9.69
C VAL A 70 17.77 10.84 8.82
N MET A 71 16.50 10.71 8.41
CA MET A 71 16.02 9.65 7.52
C MET A 71 15.57 10.19 6.17
N GLN A 72 15.93 9.49 5.10
CA GLN A 72 15.48 9.75 3.73
C GLN A 72 14.77 8.50 3.17
N ARG A 73 13.71 8.69 2.39
CA ARG A 73 12.92 7.60 1.77
C ARG A 73 13.24 7.41 0.30
N GLU A 74 13.63 8.48 -0.39
CA GLU A 74 14.13 8.45 -1.75
C GLU A 74 15.28 7.44 -1.87
N GLY A 75 15.13 6.50 -2.82
CA GLY A 75 16.11 5.45 -3.06
C GLY A 75 16.18 4.33 -2.01
N ALA A 76 15.42 4.40 -0.92
CA ALA A 76 15.45 3.39 0.14
C ALA A 76 14.73 2.09 -0.25
N MET A 77 13.67 2.18 -1.06
CA MET A 77 12.89 1.02 -1.49
C MET A 77 13.51 0.38 -2.75
N PRO A 78 13.87 -0.92 -2.73
CA PRO A 78 14.40 -1.59 -3.91
C PRO A 78 13.39 -1.53 -5.08
N PRO A 79 13.80 -1.16 -6.31
CA PRO A 79 12.88 -0.99 -7.44
C PRO A 79 12.02 -2.23 -7.75
N VAL A 80 12.60 -3.43 -7.60
CA VAL A 80 11.88 -4.72 -7.76
C VAL A 80 10.68 -4.85 -6.82
N ILE A 81 10.72 -4.20 -5.67
CA ILE A 81 9.65 -4.22 -4.67
C ILE A 81 8.74 -3.00 -4.85
N GLY A 82 9.34 -1.80 -4.91
CA GLY A 82 8.63 -0.53 -4.92
C GLY A 82 7.91 -0.21 -6.23
N ASP A 83 8.57 -0.38 -7.38
CA ASP A 83 7.99 0.06 -8.65
C ASP A 83 6.78 -0.78 -9.05
N ALA A 84 6.80 -2.09 -8.73
CA ALA A 84 5.65 -2.95 -8.93
C ALA A 84 4.49 -2.52 -8.02
N LEU A 85 4.76 -2.31 -6.73
CA LEU A 85 3.71 -2.04 -5.73
C LEU A 85 3.20 -0.59 -5.77
N VAL A 86 4.06 0.40 -5.54
CA VAL A 86 3.67 1.81 -5.37
C VAL A 86 3.87 2.63 -6.64
N GLY A 87 4.87 2.28 -7.45
CA GLY A 87 5.14 2.94 -8.72
C GLY A 87 6.33 3.86 -8.68
N LYS A 88 6.94 4.03 -9.85
CA LYS A 88 8.04 4.96 -10.04
C LYS A 88 7.54 6.40 -9.86
N GLY A 89 8.23 7.20 -9.05
CA GLY A 89 7.90 8.60 -8.81
C GLY A 89 6.67 8.84 -7.92
N ALA A 90 6.13 7.77 -7.30
CA ALA A 90 5.06 7.89 -6.32
C ALA A 90 5.50 8.62 -5.05
N VAL A 91 4.55 9.20 -4.33
CA VAL A 91 4.72 9.91 -3.05
C VAL A 91 5.56 9.14 -2.03
N HIS A 92 5.54 7.81 -2.08
CA HIS A 92 6.28 6.91 -1.21
C HIS A 92 7.81 7.03 -1.31
N ASN A 93 8.32 7.57 -2.43
CA ASN A 93 9.74 7.73 -2.73
C ASN A 93 10.18 9.21 -2.76
N LEU A 94 9.33 10.12 -2.28
CA LEU A 94 9.66 11.56 -2.18
C LEU A 94 10.05 11.88 -0.74
N ASP A 95 10.85 12.93 -0.57
CA ASP A 95 11.19 13.55 0.71
C ASP A 95 10.98 15.06 0.68
N GLY A 96 11.08 15.70 1.84
CA GLY A 96 11.06 17.16 1.96
C GLY A 96 9.76 17.80 1.44
N GLU A 97 9.90 18.96 0.79
CA GLU A 97 8.76 19.76 0.36
C GLU A 97 7.95 19.08 -0.77
N GLU A 98 8.63 18.39 -1.69
CA GLU A 98 7.95 17.64 -2.76
C GLU A 98 7.02 16.57 -2.19
N HIS A 99 7.48 15.84 -1.17
CA HIS A 99 6.65 14.89 -0.43
C HIS A 99 5.48 15.57 0.26
N LYS A 100 5.73 16.66 1.01
CA LYS A 100 4.70 17.37 1.79
C LYS A 100 3.57 17.89 0.91
N VAL A 101 3.91 18.55 -0.20
CA VAL A 101 2.94 19.09 -1.16
C VAL A 101 2.13 17.97 -1.82
N ARG A 102 2.79 16.88 -2.24
CA ARG A 102 2.11 15.73 -2.84
C ARG A 102 1.19 15.04 -1.85
N LYS A 103 1.69 14.76 -0.65
CA LYS A 103 0.97 14.04 0.41
C LYS A 103 -0.23 14.85 0.92
N ALA A 104 -0.11 16.18 1.05
CA ALA A 104 -1.20 17.04 1.47
C ALA A 104 -2.39 16.97 0.49
N GLN A 105 -2.13 17.06 -0.82
CA GLN A 105 -3.18 16.94 -1.85
C GLN A 105 -3.87 15.57 -1.82
N MET A 106 -3.11 14.48 -1.63
CA MET A 106 -3.68 13.13 -1.50
C MET A 106 -4.44 12.93 -0.18
N ALA A 107 -3.94 13.48 0.92
CA ALA A 107 -4.55 13.38 2.24
C ALA A 107 -5.90 14.12 2.31
N ALA A 108 -5.98 15.30 1.70
CA ALA A 108 -7.23 16.07 1.58
C ALA A 108 -8.34 15.28 0.87
N MET A 109 -7.98 14.28 0.06
CA MET A 109 -8.94 13.38 -0.59
C MET A 109 -9.30 12.17 0.27
N ALA A 110 -8.33 11.56 0.94
CA ALA A 110 -8.53 10.27 1.60
C ALA A 110 -8.89 10.32 3.08
N TYR A 111 -8.54 11.40 3.78
CA TYR A 111 -8.53 11.42 5.26
C TYR A 111 -9.45 12.46 5.91
N GLU A 112 -10.10 13.32 5.14
CA GLU A 112 -11.14 14.20 5.68
C GLU A 112 -12.37 13.38 6.12
N ASP A 113 -12.98 13.75 7.24
CA ASP A 113 -14.08 12.98 7.85
C ASP A 113 -15.27 12.81 6.89
N GLU A 114 -15.59 13.85 6.12
CA GLU A 114 -16.66 13.80 5.11
C GLU A 114 -16.35 12.78 4.00
N ARG A 115 -15.08 12.70 3.56
CA ARG A 115 -14.66 11.74 2.52
C ARG A 115 -14.75 10.31 2.99
N VAL A 116 -14.40 10.07 4.25
CA VAL A 116 -14.53 8.76 4.88
C VAL A 116 -16.01 8.39 5.04
N ALA A 117 -16.85 9.34 5.46
CA ALA A 117 -18.28 9.15 5.61
C ALA A 117 -18.98 8.86 4.27
N GLU A 118 -18.55 9.50 3.18
CA GLU A 118 -19.03 9.22 1.82
C GLU A 118 -18.62 7.83 1.31
N PHE A 119 -17.46 7.33 1.73
CA PHE A 119 -16.94 6.04 1.28
C PHE A 119 -17.61 4.85 1.98
N ALA A 120 -17.93 4.98 3.28
CA ALA A 120 -18.53 3.93 4.10
C ALA A 120 -19.78 3.25 3.49
N PRO A 121 -20.82 3.98 3.00
CA PRO A 121 -21.99 3.36 2.40
C PRO A 121 -21.69 2.63 1.08
N LEU A 122 -20.70 3.10 0.30
CA LEU A 122 -20.28 2.42 -0.94
C LEU A 122 -19.66 1.07 -0.63
N VAL A 123 -18.83 1.01 0.42
CA VAL A 123 -18.25 -0.25 0.91
C VAL A 123 -19.36 -1.18 1.40
N ALA A 124 -20.29 -0.68 2.22
CA ALA A 124 -21.39 -1.49 2.74
C ALA A 124 -22.21 -2.13 1.61
N GLU A 125 -22.59 -1.35 0.60
CA GLU A 125 -23.36 -1.85 -0.55
C GLU A 125 -22.62 -2.95 -1.33
N GLU A 126 -21.33 -2.76 -1.62
CA GLU A 126 -20.54 -3.75 -2.37
C GLU A 126 -20.29 -5.02 -1.55
N VAL A 127 -20.10 -4.90 -0.23
CA VAL A 127 -19.94 -6.05 0.68
C VAL A 127 -21.26 -6.83 0.79
N GLU A 128 -22.39 -6.15 0.97
CA GLU A 128 -23.71 -6.78 0.99
C GLU A 128 -23.99 -7.52 -0.31
N ARG A 129 -23.64 -6.91 -1.45
CA ARG A 129 -23.76 -7.54 -2.78
C ARG A 129 -22.89 -8.79 -2.90
N ALA A 130 -21.64 -8.74 -2.42
CA ALA A 130 -20.73 -9.89 -2.44
C ALA A 130 -21.28 -11.05 -1.60
N VAL A 131 -21.72 -10.76 -0.36
CA VAL A 131 -22.28 -11.76 0.55
C VAL A 131 -23.58 -12.36 0.03
N ALA A 132 -24.48 -11.55 -0.54
CA ALA A 132 -25.71 -12.05 -1.16
C ALA A 132 -25.42 -13.02 -2.33
N GLY A 133 -24.33 -12.79 -3.07
CA GLY A 133 -23.87 -13.71 -4.11
C GLY A 133 -23.50 -15.11 -3.61
N TRP A 134 -23.16 -15.24 -2.32
CA TRP A 134 -22.80 -16.52 -1.71
C TRP A 134 -24.00 -17.40 -1.35
N GLU A 135 -25.23 -16.87 -1.37
CA GLU A 135 -26.42 -17.69 -1.09
C GLU A 135 -26.65 -18.78 -2.17
N GLY A 136 -26.09 -18.60 -3.37
CA GLY A 136 -26.17 -19.55 -4.48
C GLY A 136 -24.86 -20.23 -4.88
N ALA A 137 -23.73 -19.88 -4.26
CA ALA A 137 -22.40 -20.38 -4.62
C ALA A 137 -21.41 -20.27 -3.45
N GLN A 138 -20.33 -21.04 -3.49
CA GLN A 138 -19.26 -20.89 -2.51
C GLN A 138 -18.52 -19.56 -2.72
N GLY A 139 -18.41 -18.76 -1.67
CA GLY A 139 -17.65 -17.51 -1.64
C GLY A 139 -16.19 -17.68 -1.22
N ASN A 140 -15.38 -16.70 -1.60
CA ASN A 140 -14.01 -16.50 -1.13
C ASN A 140 -13.87 -15.10 -0.52
N VAL A 141 -13.75 -15.03 0.81
CA VAL A 141 -13.66 -13.76 1.56
C VAL A 141 -12.57 -12.83 1.01
N PHE A 142 -11.40 -13.37 0.65
CA PHE A 142 -10.31 -12.53 0.15
C PHE A 142 -10.67 -11.95 -1.22
N GLU A 143 -10.99 -12.80 -2.19
CA GLU A 143 -11.21 -12.39 -3.57
C GLU A 143 -12.46 -11.50 -3.68
N ASP A 144 -13.57 -11.93 -3.10
CA ASP A 144 -14.87 -11.26 -3.22
C ASP A 144 -14.89 -9.91 -2.49
N LEU A 145 -14.30 -9.83 -1.28
CA LEU A 145 -14.25 -8.56 -0.55
C LEU A 145 -13.16 -7.63 -1.10
N SER A 146 -12.03 -8.14 -1.60
CA SER A 146 -11.06 -7.30 -2.34
C SER A 146 -11.72 -6.65 -3.57
N LEU A 147 -12.53 -7.42 -4.29
CA LEU A 147 -13.31 -6.91 -5.42
C LEU A 147 -14.33 -5.87 -4.97
N ALA A 148 -15.09 -6.13 -3.91
CA ALA A 148 -16.05 -5.19 -3.33
C ALA A 148 -15.38 -3.86 -2.91
N PHE A 149 -14.26 -3.91 -2.19
CA PHE A 149 -13.52 -2.71 -1.78
C PHE A 149 -12.93 -1.94 -2.96
N GLY A 150 -12.49 -2.65 -4.01
CA GLY A 150 -12.01 -2.03 -5.24
C GLY A 150 -13.11 -1.31 -6.00
N ARG A 151 -14.28 -1.94 -6.19
CA ARG A 151 -15.46 -1.32 -6.81
C ARG A 151 -15.92 -0.08 -6.04
N ALA A 152 -16.01 -0.20 -4.72
CA ALA A 152 -16.36 0.94 -3.86
C ALA A 152 -15.36 2.08 -4.03
N ALA A 153 -14.05 1.78 -4.10
CA ALA A 153 -13.01 2.79 -4.26
C ALA A 153 -13.05 3.49 -5.62
N PHE A 154 -13.40 2.77 -6.70
CA PHE A 154 -13.59 3.38 -8.02
C PHE A 154 -14.78 4.34 -8.01
N ARG A 155 -15.91 3.93 -7.42
CA ARG A 155 -17.10 4.78 -7.25
C ARG A 155 -16.80 6.03 -6.41
N TRP A 156 -16.09 5.85 -5.30
CA TRP A 156 -15.63 6.93 -4.44
C TRP A 156 -14.72 7.90 -5.20
N ALA A 157 -13.77 7.36 -5.95
CA ALA A 157 -12.84 8.15 -6.75
C ALA A 157 -13.49 8.91 -7.92
N GLY A 158 -14.77 8.65 -8.22
CA GLY A 158 -15.48 9.26 -9.34
C GLY A 158 -15.16 8.61 -10.68
N ILE A 159 -14.72 7.35 -10.68
CA ILE A 159 -14.42 6.57 -11.87
C ILE A 159 -15.68 5.78 -12.25
N ASP A 160 -16.33 6.19 -13.34
CA ASP A 160 -17.53 5.54 -13.86
C ASP A 160 -17.17 4.64 -15.06
N LEU A 161 -17.12 3.34 -14.81
CA LEU A 161 -16.81 2.31 -15.80
C LEU A 161 -17.86 1.20 -15.72
N PRO A 162 -18.12 0.47 -16.83
CA PRO A 162 -18.88 -0.76 -16.77
C PRO A 162 -18.33 -1.71 -15.70
N ALA A 163 -19.21 -2.47 -15.05
CA ALA A 163 -18.84 -3.37 -13.95
C ALA A 163 -17.72 -4.36 -14.36
N GLU A 164 -17.85 -4.95 -15.55
CA GLU A 164 -16.85 -5.89 -16.11
C GLU A 164 -15.46 -5.25 -16.24
N ASN A 165 -15.38 -3.99 -16.67
CA ASN A 165 -14.13 -3.26 -16.81
C ASN A 165 -13.54 -2.90 -15.44
N THR A 166 -14.39 -2.53 -14.48
CA THR A 166 -13.97 -2.26 -13.10
C THR A 166 -13.38 -3.53 -12.48
N ASP A 167 -14.07 -4.66 -12.65
CA ASP A 167 -13.64 -5.96 -12.12
C ASP A 167 -12.30 -6.40 -12.71
N GLU A 168 -12.11 -6.20 -14.01
CA GLU A 168 -10.83 -6.49 -14.66
C GLU A 168 -9.69 -5.69 -14.02
N LEU A 169 -9.87 -4.38 -13.85
CA LEU A 169 -8.85 -3.50 -13.25
C LEU A 169 -8.57 -3.86 -11.80
N VAL A 170 -9.60 -4.12 -11.00
CA VAL A 170 -9.44 -4.55 -9.61
C VAL A 170 -8.77 -5.91 -9.54
N GLY A 171 -9.11 -6.86 -10.41
CA GLY A 171 -8.45 -8.16 -10.52
C GLY A 171 -6.95 -8.05 -10.86
N ARG A 172 -6.57 -7.05 -11.66
CA ARG A 172 -5.15 -6.73 -11.91
C ARG A 172 -4.47 -6.18 -10.65
N MET A 173 -5.15 -5.36 -9.85
CA MET A 173 -4.66 -4.88 -8.55
C MET A 173 -4.49 -6.03 -7.55
N ILE A 174 -5.45 -6.96 -7.47
CA ILE A 174 -5.35 -8.18 -6.65
C ILE A 174 -4.14 -9.01 -7.09
N THR A 175 -3.99 -9.25 -8.40
CA THR A 175 -2.82 -9.98 -8.92
C THR A 175 -1.50 -9.32 -8.51
N LEU A 176 -1.43 -7.98 -8.54
CA LEU A 176 -0.24 -7.24 -8.10
C LEU A 176 0.00 -7.43 -6.59
N LEU A 177 -1.06 -7.42 -5.78
CA LEU A 177 -1.01 -7.67 -4.33
C LEU A 177 -0.59 -9.12 -3.97
N ASP A 178 -1.01 -10.12 -4.74
CA ASP A 178 -0.62 -11.51 -4.48
C ASP A 178 0.83 -11.82 -4.88
N ASN A 179 1.38 -11.04 -5.80
CA ASN A 179 2.65 -11.35 -6.45
C ASN A 179 3.79 -10.40 -6.06
N PHE A 180 3.54 -9.30 -5.33
CA PHE A 180 4.63 -8.42 -4.86
C PHE A 180 5.52 -9.14 -3.85
N GLY A 181 6.83 -8.95 -3.97
CA GLY A 181 7.80 -9.54 -3.03
C GLY A 181 8.08 -11.04 -3.21
N THR A 182 7.41 -11.73 -4.15
CA THR A 182 7.75 -13.13 -4.50
C THR A 182 8.63 -13.18 -5.74
N ALA A 183 9.73 -13.96 -5.67
CA ALA A 183 10.71 -14.03 -6.76
C ALA A 183 10.10 -14.53 -8.09
N THR A 184 9.11 -15.42 -8.02
CA THR A 184 8.44 -16.01 -9.20
C THR A 184 7.26 -15.16 -9.71
N GLY A 185 6.58 -14.41 -8.84
CA GLY A 185 5.43 -13.56 -9.20
C GLY A 185 5.83 -12.20 -9.79
N THR A 186 7.07 -11.76 -9.54
CA THR A 186 7.56 -10.42 -9.90
C THR A 186 7.31 -10.05 -11.38
N PRO A 187 7.63 -10.87 -12.40
CA PRO A 187 7.40 -10.50 -13.80
C PRO A 187 5.91 -10.26 -14.13
N ARG A 188 5.02 -11.08 -13.55
CA ARG A 188 3.57 -10.92 -13.71
C ARG A 188 3.10 -9.63 -13.05
N ALA A 189 3.58 -9.31 -11.85
CA ALA A 189 3.26 -8.07 -11.15
C ALA A 189 3.69 -6.84 -11.97
N PHE A 190 4.90 -6.83 -12.54
CA PHE A 190 5.36 -5.74 -13.40
C PHE A 190 4.54 -5.60 -14.68
N TRP A 191 4.10 -6.69 -15.29
CA TRP A 191 3.21 -6.63 -16.46
C TRP A 191 1.84 -6.04 -16.10
N GLN A 192 1.22 -6.49 -15.02
CA GLN A 192 -0.06 -5.93 -14.56
C GLN A 192 0.09 -4.47 -14.19
N ARG A 193 1.18 -4.11 -13.52
CA ARG A 193 1.50 -2.74 -13.18
C ARG A 193 1.57 -1.84 -14.41
N ARG A 194 2.25 -2.28 -15.47
CA ARG A 194 2.34 -1.52 -16.72
C ARG A 194 0.96 -1.30 -17.36
N GLN A 195 0.07 -2.30 -17.32
CA GLN A 195 -1.28 -2.15 -17.86
C GLN A 195 -2.11 -1.14 -17.06
N LEU A 196 -2.03 -1.21 -15.72
CA LEU A 196 -2.69 -0.27 -14.83
C LEU A 196 -2.16 1.16 -15.00
N ASP A 197 -0.85 1.34 -15.08
CA ASP A 197 -0.22 2.65 -15.31
C ASP A 197 -0.68 3.26 -16.65
N ASN A 198 -0.66 2.47 -17.72
CA ASN A 198 -1.11 2.94 -19.04
C ASN A 198 -2.59 3.34 -19.03
N TRP A 199 -3.45 2.56 -18.37
CA TRP A 199 -4.87 2.87 -18.23
C TRP A 199 -5.07 4.16 -17.42
N ALA A 200 -4.40 4.30 -16.27
CA ALA A 200 -4.55 5.46 -15.40
C ALA A 200 -4.02 6.74 -16.07
N GLU A 201 -2.88 6.64 -16.78
CA GLU A 201 -2.32 7.74 -17.57
C GLU A 201 -3.30 8.20 -18.67
N ALA A 202 -3.91 7.25 -19.38
CA ALA A 202 -4.93 7.56 -20.40
C ALA A 202 -6.17 8.21 -19.78
N LEU A 203 -6.66 7.70 -18.65
CA LEU A 203 -7.81 8.26 -17.92
C LEU A 203 -7.54 9.71 -17.48
N ILE A 204 -6.38 10.00 -16.89
CA ILE A 204 -5.99 11.37 -16.52
C ILE A 204 -5.90 12.26 -17.75
N THR A 205 -5.32 11.77 -18.85
CA THR A 205 -5.22 12.52 -20.11
C THR A 205 -6.60 12.86 -20.66
N ASP A 206 -7.53 11.91 -20.68
CA ASP A 206 -8.90 12.11 -21.15
C ASP A 206 -9.66 13.14 -20.31
N VAL A 207 -9.46 13.17 -18.99
CA VAL A 207 -10.03 14.19 -18.10
C VAL A 207 -9.41 15.56 -18.39
N ARG A 208 -8.08 15.64 -18.52
CA ARG A 208 -7.38 16.91 -18.82
C ARG A 208 -7.76 17.49 -20.17
N GLU A 209 -8.05 16.64 -21.15
CA GLU A 209 -8.44 17.04 -22.51
C GLU A 209 -9.97 17.18 -22.67
N GLY A 210 -10.74 17.00 -21.60
CA GLY A 210 -12.19 17.18 -21.58
C GLY A 210 -12.99 16.11 -22.33
N ARG A 211 -12.36 14.96 -22.67
CA ARG A 211 -13.05 13.80 -23.25
C ARG A 211 -13.90 13.08 -22.23
N ILE A 212 -13.46 13.07 -20.97
CA ILE A 212 -14.20 12.55 -19.83
C ILE A 212 -14.46 13.72 -18.88
N THR A 213 -15.73 13.92 -18.51
CA THR A 213 -16.09 14.89 -17.47
C THR A 213 -16.07 14.18 -16.12
N ALA A 214 -15.05 14.47 -15.29
CA ALA A 214 -15.01 13.98 -13.93
C ALA A 214 -16.12 14.63 -13.09
N ARG A 215 -16.66 13.91 -12.11
CA ARG A 215 -17.59 14.48 -11.13
C ARG A 215 -16.87 15.62 -10.38
N PRO A 216 -17.52 16.77 -10.14
CA PRO A 216 -16.91 17.82 -9.34
C PRO A 216 -16.49 17.32 -7.96
N ASP A 217 -15.34 17.79 -7.51
CA ASP A 217 -14.77 17.54 -6.20
C ASP A 217 -14.56 16.05 -5.89
N CYS A 218 -14.29 15.23 -6.92
CA CYS A 218 -13.94 13.82 -6.76
C CYS A 218 -12.42 13.59 -6.88
N VAL A 219 -11.95 12.45 -6.39
CA VAL A 219 -10.52 12.09 -6.42
C VAL A 219 -9.94 12.15 -7.84
N LEU A 220 -10.66 11.67 -8.85
CA LEU A 220 -10.21 11.69 -10.23
C LEU A 220 -9.95 13.13 -10.74
N GLU A 221 -10.85 14.08 -10.42
CA GLU A 221 -10.68 15.49 -10.79
C GLU A 221 -9.44 16.08 -10.12
N HIS A 222 -9.32 15.89 -8.80
CA HIS A 222 -8.18 16.41 -8.02
C HIS A 222 -6.85 15.81 -8.48
N MET A 223 -6.79 14.50 -8.74
CA MET A 223 -5.58 13.87 -9.27
C MET A 223 -5.26 14.33 -10.69
N ALA A 224 -6.27 14.62 -11.52
CA ALA A 224 -6.04 15.19 -12.84
C ALA A 224 -5.41 16.58 -12.76
N GLN A 225 -5.66 17.36 -11.70
CA GLN A 225 -5.05 18.67 -11.46
C GLN A 225 -3.88 18.66 -10.48
N LEU A 226 -3.39 17.48 -10.10
CA LEU A 226 -2.31 17.34 -9.12
C LEU A 226 -1.08 18.19 -9.49
N THR A 227 -0.57 18.97 -8.55
CA THR A 227 0.62 19.80 -8.75
C THR A 227 1.82 19.31 -7.93
N ASP A 228 3.01 19.69 -8.37
CA ASP A 228 4.24 19.55 -7.60
C ASP A 228 4.51 20.77 -6.69
N ALA A 229 5.67 20.80 -6.03
CA ALA A 229 6.07 21.87 -5.12
C ALA A 229 6.32 23.22 -5.81
N SER A 230 6.52 23.25 -7.13
CA SER A 230 6.61 24.50 -7.89
C SER A 230 5.24 25.09 -8.26
N GLY A 231 4.16 24.33 -8.01
CA GLY A 231 2.81 24.67 -8.43
C GLY A 231 2.50 24.28 -9.88
N GLU A 232 3.46 23.64 -10.57
CA GLU A 232 3.23 23.09 -11.90
C GLU A 232 2.47 21.77 -11.81
N ARG A 233 1.60 21.53 -12.79
CA ARG A 233 0.82 20.30 -12.86
C ARG A 233 1.74 19.13 -13.24
N VAL A 234 1.69 18.05 -12.45
CA VAL A 234 2.50 16.85 -12.70
C VAL A 234 2.09 16.18 -14.02
N ASP A 235 2.98 15.39 -14.61
CA ASP A 235 2.66 14.63 -15.81
C ASP A 235 1.51 13.63 -15.57
N ALA A 236 0.80 13.26 -16.64
CA ALA A 236 -0.42 12.44 -16.54
C ALA A 236 -0.14 11.04 -15.95
N ARG A 237 1.06 10.49 -16.18
CA ARG A 237 1.45 9.20 -15.65
C ARG A 237 1.64 9.26 -14.14
N THR A 238 2.35 10.27 -13.64
CA THR A 238 2.53 10.49 -12.20
C THR A 238 1.18 10.68 -11.50
N ALA A 239 0.30 11.52 -12.05
CA ALA A 239 -1.07 11.68 -11.54
C ALA A 239 -1.87 10.37 -11.54
N GLY A 240 -1.76 9.57 -12.60
CA GLY A 240 -2.40 8.25 -12.69
C GLY A 240 -1.84 7.24 -11.69
N ILE A 241 -0.55 7.29 -11.38
CA ILE A 241 0.08 6.48 -10.33
C ILE A 241 -0.47 6.87 -8.94
N GLU A 242 -0.65 8.16 -8.67
CA GLU A 242 -1.18 8.61 -7.37
C GLU A 242 -2.68 8.31 -7.21
N LEU A 243 -3.46 8.39 -8.30
CA LEU A 243 -4.83 7.90 -8.34
C LEU A 243 -4.90 6.40 -7.97
N GLN A 244 -3.99 5.59 -8.50
CA GLN A 244 -3.87 4.20 -8.10
C GLN A 244 -3.42 4.05 -6.65
N ASN A 245 -2.57 4.92 -6.12
CA ASN A 245 -2.16 4.89 -4.70
C ASN A 245 -3.27 5.30 -3.73
N LEU A 246 -4.35 5.92 -4.21
CA LEU A 246 -5.57 6.18 -3.43
C LEU A 246 -6.58 5.03 -3.51
N THR A 247 -6.64 4.31 -4.63
CA THR A 247 -7.63 3.23 -4.85
C THR A 247 -7.08 1.84 -4.53
N ARG A 248 -5.86 1.49 -4.96
CA ARG A 248 -5.27 0.15 -4.74
C ARG A 248 -5.19 -0.27 -3.27
N PRO A 249 -4.85 0.61 -2.29
CA PRO A 249 -4.79 0.18 -0.89
C PRO A 249 -6.13 -0.31 -0.34
N THR A 250 -7.28 0.11 -0.90
CA THR A 250 -8.58 -0.39 -0.46
C THR A 250 -8.78 -1.85 -0.84
N VAL A 251 -8.27 -2.26 -2.01
CA VAL A 251 -8.27 -3.68 -2.45
C VAL A 251 -7.48 -4.54 -1.47
N ALA A 252 -6.34 -4.03 -0.96
CA ALA A 252 -5.53 -4.73 0.02
C ALA A 252 -6.22 -4.95 1.38
N VAL A 253 -7.31 -4.22 1.67
CA VAL A 253 -8.12 -4.45 2.88
C VAL A 253 -8.78 -5.83 2.87
N GLY A 254 -8.88 -6.51 1.72
CA GLY A 254 -9.32 -7.91 1.63
C GLY A 254 -8.50 -8.88 2.49
N PHE A 255 -7.20 -8.60 2.72
CA PHE A 255 -6.40 -9.37 3.68
C PHE A 255 -6.93 -9.22 5.12
N PHE A 256 -7.25 -8.00 5.53
CA PHE A 256 -7.85 -7.75 6.85
C PHE A 256 -9.23 -8.36 6.98
N ALA A 257 -10.04 -8.32 5.92
CA ALA A 257 -11.34 -8.97 5.93
C ALA A 257 -11.21 -10.50 6.07
N SER A 258 -10.21 -11.10 5.42
CA SER A 258 -9.87 -12.53 5.60
C SER A 258 -9.45 -12.84 7.03
N PHE A 259 -8.58 -12.03 7.63
CA PHE A 259 -8.17 -12.19 9.03
C PHE A 259 -9.36 -12.04 9.99
N ALA A 260 -10.24 -11.06 9.75
CA ALA A 260 -11.43 -10.85 10.55
C ALA A 260 -12.39 -12.06 10.44
N ALA A 261 -12.58 -12.60 9.24
CA ALA A 261 -13.42 -13.79 9.03
C ALA A 261 -12.87 -15.01 9.76
N VAL A 262 -11.56 -15.26 9.69
CA VAL A 262 -10.89 -16.33 10.46
C VAL A 262 -11.08 -16.12 11.97
N ALA A 263 -10.84 -14.89 12.46
CA ALA A 263 -10.99 -14.58 13.87
C ALA A 263 -12.43 -14.78 14.37
N LEU A 264 -13.44 -14.39 13.58
CA LEU A 264 -14.86 -14.64 13.87
C LEU A 264 -15.23 -16.13 13.77
N ALA A 265 -14.53 -16.92 12.95
CA ALA A 265 -14.68 -18.37 12.88
C ALA A 265 -14.13 -19.07 14.12
N GLU A 266 -12.95 -18.66 14.58
CA GLU A 266 -12.29 -19.23 15.75
C GLU A 266 -12.86 -18.73 17.09
N ASN A 267 -13.53 -17.57 17.09
CA ASN A 267 -14.10 -16.92 18.28
C ASN A 267 -15.60 -16.63 18.12
N PRO A 268 -16.49 -17.65 18.19
CA PRO A 268 -17.93 -17.46 17.97
C PRO A 268 -18.60 -16.44 18.88
N GLN A 269 -18.06 -16.21 20.09
CA GLN A 269 -18.53 -15.21 21.05
C GLN A 269 -18.44 -13.77 20.53
N TRP A 270 -17.62 -13.50 19.51
CA TRP A 270 -17.54 -12.17 18.90
C TRP A 270 -18.69 -11.92 17.93
N ARG A 271 -19.24 -12.96 17.30
CA ARG A 271 -20.36 -12.86 16.35
C ARG A 271 -21.66 -12.38 17.00
N THR A 272 -21.83 -12.63 18.30
CA THR A 272 -23.01 -12.18 19.05
C THR A 272 -22.83 -10.80 19.67
N ARG A 273 -21.59 -10.29 19.71
CA ARG A 273 -21.24 -9.02 20.34
C ARG A 273 -21.17 -7.87 19.33
N ILE A 274 -20.67 -8.16 18.13
CA ILE A 274 -20.51 -7.22 17.01
C ILE A 274 -21.73 -7.39 16.11
#